data_AF-A0A517ZVV9-F1
#
_entry.id   AF-A0A517ZVV9-F1
#
_cell.length_a   1.000
_cell.length_b   1.000
_cell.length_c   1.000
_cell.angle_alpha   90.00
_cell.angle_beta   90.00
_cell.angle_gamma   90.00
#
_symmetry.space_group_name_H-M   'P 1'
#
loop_
_entity.id
_entity.type
_entity.pdbx_description
1 polymer ?
#
loop_
_entity_poly.entity_id
_entity_poly.type
_entity_poly.pdbx_seq_one_letter_code
_entity_poly.pdbx_strand_id
1 'polypeptide(L)'
;MSIVSNTKEIVDLIRKLDNQELYQKICDLRDEIFDIREQNLELREELKRLKEAEDISNELKRDGNVYIRKTTDGTESGPFCMACWDYDRKLVNVRKNNHGGLVFLICNICEARKGKTS
;
A
#
# COMPACT_ATOMS: atom_id res chain seq x y z
N MET A 1 -7.83 16.65 -22.16
CA MET A 1 -9.29 16.69 -22.41
C MET A 1 -9.89 15.44 -21.79
N SER A 2 -10.89 15.59 -20.91
CA SER A 2 -11.45 14.47 -20.16
C SER A 2 -12.36 13.64 -21.09
N ILE A 3 -12.27 12.32 -21.06
CA ILE A 3 -13.21 11.43 -21.78
C ILE A 3 -14.68 11.84 -21.51
N VAL A 4 -14.95 12.33 -20.30
CA VAL A 4 -16.27 12.79 -19.87
C VAL A 4 -16.79 14.00 -20.67
N SER A 5 -15.91 14.91 -21.13
CA SER A 5 -16.34 16.03 -21.97
C SER A 5 -16.76 15.54 -23.35
N ASN A 6 -16.00 14.63 -23.94
CA ASN A 6 -16.31 14.07 -25.26
C ASN A 6 -17.57 13.21 -25.23
N THR A 7 -17.83 12.45 -24.15
CA THR A 7 -19.06 11.67 -24.02
C THR A 7 -20.30 12.57 -23.96
N LYS A 8 -20.25 13.72 -23.29
CA LYS A 8 -21.40 14.66 -23.24
C LYS A 8 -21.73 15.23 -24.63
N GLU A 9 -20.72 15.59 -25.40
CA GLU A 9 -20.91 16.10 -26.76
C GLU A 9 -21.55 15.05 -27.68
N ILE A 10 -21.15 13.78 -27.54
CA ILE A 10 -21.74 12.65 -28.30
C ILE A 10 -23.20 12.40 -27.87
N VAL A 11 -23.49 12.48 -26.57
CA VAL A 11 -24.85 12.37 -26.03
C VAL A 11 -25.77 13.47 -26.58
N ASP A 12 -25.28 14.71 -26.66
CA ASP A 12 -26.05 15.84 -27.19
C ASP A 12 -26.28 15.73 -28.70
N LEU A 13 -25.32 15.17 -29.46
CA LEU A 13 -25.49 14.84 -30.87
C LEU A 13 -26.57 13.75 -31.07
N ILE A 14 -26.65 12.78 -30.18
CA ILE A 14 -27.58 11.65 -30.30
C ILE A 14 -28.99 12.01 -29.87
N ARG A 15 -29.15 12.90 -28.88
CA ARG A 15 -30.47 13.51 -28.60
C ARG A 15 -31.04 14.23 -29.81
N LYS A 16 -30.21 14.91 -30.61
CA LYS A 16 -30.65 15.57 -31.85
C LYS A 16 -31.08 14.60 -32.95
N LEU A 17 -30.66 13.34 -32.86
CA LEU A 17 -31.03 12.26 -33.79
C LEU A 17 -32.27 11.47 -33.32
N ASP A 18 -32.85 11.84 -32.17
CA ASP A 18 -34.03 11.23 -31.53
C ASP A 18 -33.92 9.69 -31.37
N ASN A 19 -32.70 9.20 -31.18
CA ASN A 19 -32.42 7.76 -31.05
C ASN A 19 -32.20 7.39 -29.58
N GLN A 20 -33.30 7.03 -28.92
CA GLN A 20 -33.32 6.70 -27.49
C GLN A 20 -32.48 5.45 -27.15
N GLU A 21 -32.41 4.46 -28.05
CA GLU A 21 -31.61 3.24 -27.83
C GLU A 21 -30.11 3.55 -27.82
N LEU A 22 -29.64 4.41 -28.73
CA LEU A 22 -28.25 4.86 -28.77
C LEU A 22 -27.89 5.69 -27.53
N TYR A 23 -28.81 6.53 -27.04
CA TYR A 23 -28.61 7.30 -25.81
C TYR A 23 -28.39 6.36 -24.62
N GLN A 24 -29.24 5.33 -24.47
CA GLN A 24 -29.14 4.37 -23.38
C GLN A 24 -27.79 3.63 -23.41
N LYS A 25 -27.40 3.09 -24.58
CA LYS A 25 -26.11 2.39 -24.73
C LYS A 25 -24.90 3.26 -24.38
N ILE A 26 -24.95 4.56 -24.62
CA ILE A 26 -23.85 5.46 -24.27
C ILE A 26 -23.81 5.78 -22.78
N CYS A 27 -24.98 5.91 -22.15
CA CYS A 27 -25.04 5.98 -20.69
C CYS A 27 -24.43 4.73 -20.07
N ASP A 28 -24.84 3.54 -20.54
CA ASP A 28 -24.34 2.27 -20.02
C ASP A 28 -22.81 2.15 -20.23
N LEU A 29 -22.31 2.46 -21.44
CA LEU A 29 -20.87 2.49 -21.73
C LEU A 29 -20.10 3.49 -20.85
N ARG A 30 -20.72 4.63 -20.53
CA ARG A 30 -20.09 5.65 -19.69
C ARG A 30 -19.93 5.13 -18.26
N ASP A 31 -20.93 4.44 -17.75
CA ASP A 31 -20.91 3.86 -16.41
C ASP A 31 -19.86 2.73 -16.34
N GLU A 32 -19.82 1.84 -17.34
CA GLU A 32 -18.75 0.82 -17.46
C GLU A 32 -17.35 1.45 -17.50
N ILE A 33 -17.17 2.56 -18.23
CA ILE A 33 -15.89 3.29 -18.26
C ILE A 33 -15.55 3.87 -16.89
N PHE A 34 -16.52 4.34 -16.12
CA PHE A 34 -16.26 4.85 -14.77
C PHE A 34 -15.83 3.72 -13.83
N ASP A 35 -16.53 2.59 -13.86
CA ASP A 35 -16.20 1.42 -13.04
C ASP A 35 -14.79 0.91 -13.34
N ILE A 36 -14.43 0.81 -14.63
CA ILE A 36 -13.08 0.40 -15.04
C ILE A 36 -12.02 1.39 -14.55
N ARG A 37 -12.32 2.70 -14.57
CA ARG A 37 -11.38 3.72 -14.09
C ARG A 37 -11.18 3.65 -12.59
N GLU A 38 -12.24 3.41 -11.83
CA GLU A 38 -12.18 3.24 -10.37
C GLU A 38 -11.33 2.02 -10.02
N GLN A 39 -11.63 0.85 -10.61
CA GLN A 39 -10.83 -0.36 -10.41
C GLN A 39 -9.37 -0.17 -10.82
N ASN A 40 -9.09 0.56 -11.92
CA ASN A 40 -7.72 0.84 -12.33
C ASN A 40 -6.98 1.73 -11.31
N LEU A 41 -7.67 2.68 -10.69
CA LEU A 41 -7.10 3.52 -9.64
C LEU A 41 -6.76 2.69 -8.41
N GLU A 42 -7.70 1.86 -7.93
CA GLU A 42 -7.51 0.98 -6.77
C GLU A 42 -6.33 0.01 -6.99
N LEU A 43 -6.27 -0.63 -8.15
CA LEU A 43 -5.18 -1.55 -8.50
C LEU A 43 -3.83 -0.84 -8.59
N ARG A 44 -3.79 0.38 -9.13
CA ARG A 44 -2.54 1.18 -9.17
C ARG A 44 -2.07 1.55 -7.76
N GLU A 45 -2.98 1.90 -6.87
CA GLU A 45 -2.65 2.19 -5.47
C GLU A 45 -2.14 0.94 -4.75
N GLU A 46 -2.77 -0.21 -4.97
CA GLU A 46 -2.32 -1.48 -4.41
C GLU A 46 -0.93 -1.88 -4.92
N LEU A 47 -0.71 -1.79 -6.23
CA LEU A 47 0.61 -2.02 -6.83
C LEU A 47 1.68 -1.09 -6.25
N LYS A 48 1.35 0.18 -6.00
CA LYS A 48 2.27 1.13 -5.37
C LYS A 48 2.62 0.68 -3.95
N ARG A 49 1.62 0.33 -3.13
CA ARG A 49 1.84 -0.17 -1.76
C ARG A 49 2.70 -1.44 -1.73
N LEU A 50 2.45 -2.37 -2.64
CA LEU A 50 3.21 -3.62 -2.73
C LEU A 50 4.67 -3.37 -3.13
N LYS A 51 4.91 -2.51 -4.11
CA LYS A 51 6.27 -2.12 -4.51
C LYS A 51 7.03 -1.44 -3.37
N GLU A 52 6.41 -0.51 -2.66
CA GLU A 52 7.02 0.14 -1.49
C GLU A 52 7.40 -0.89 -0.40
N ALA A 53 6.55 -1.90 -0.16
CA ALA A 53 6.85 -2.97 0.79
C ALA A 53 8.00 -3.88 0.31
N GLU A 54 8.06 -4.18 -0.99
CA GLU A 54 9.13 -4.96 -1.62
C GLU A 54 10.47 -4.22 -1.57
N ASP A 55 10.48 -2.93 -1.90
CA ASP A 55 11.67 -2.06 -1.83
C ASP A 55 12.24 -2.06 -0.41
N ILE A 56 11.38 -1.88 0.60
CA ILE A 56 11.80 -1.98 2.01
C ILE A 56 12.35 -3.38 2.31
N SER A 57 11.69 -4.45 1.84
CA SER A 57 12.16 -5.82 2.07
C SER A 57 13.54 -6.07 1.49
N ASN A 58 13.84 -5.52 0.32
CA ASN A 58 15.15 -5.65 -0.35
C ASN A 58 16.26 -4.91 0.41
N GLU A 59 15.92 -3.84 1.11
CA GLU A 59 16.85 -3.07 1.95
C GLU A 59 17.07 -3.69 3.34
N LEU A 60 16.30 -4.70 3.75
CA LEU A 60 16.41 -5.31 5.07
C LEU A 60 17.35 -6.52 5.07
N LYS A 61 18.38 -6.43 5.91
CA LYS A 61 19.30 -7.52 6.20
C LYS A 61 19.06 -8.05 7.60
N ARG A 62 18.92 -9.37 7.71
CA ARG A 62 18.83 -10.04 9.01
C ARG A 62 20.18 -10.01 9.72
N ASP A 63 20.19 -9.55 10.96
CA ASP A 63 21.33 -9.60 11.88
C ASP A 63 20.88 -10.21 13.20
N GLY A 64 21.21 -11.49 13.40
CA GLY A 64 20.71 -12.29 14.53
C GLY A 64 19.18 -12.34 14.58
N ASN A 65 18.61 -11.75 15.64
CA ASN A 65 17.16 -11.71 15.93
C ASN A 65 16.50 -10.36 15.58
N VAL A 66 17.17 -9.53 14.78
CA VAL A 66 16.66 -8.23 14.32
C VAL A 66 16.90 -8.04 12.82
N TYR A 67 16.25 -7.05 12.25
CA TYR A 67 16.58 -6.54 10.92
C TYR A 67 17.35 -5.22 11.02
N ILE A 68 18.33 -5.05 10.15
CA ILE A 68 18.99 -3.77 9.88
C ILE A 68 18.58 -3.35 8.48
N ARG A 69 18.14 -2.11 8.31
CA ARG A 69 17.83 -1.54 7.00
C ARG A 69 19.07 -0.85 6.47
N LYS A 70 19.44 -1.15 5.24
CA LYS A 70 20.53 -0.48 4.52
C LYS A 70 19.96 0.09 3.22
N THR A 71 19.87 1.42 3.15
CA THR A 71 19.40 2.09 1.95
C THR A 71 20.47 2.08 0.86
N THR A 72 20.07 2.32 -0.38
CA THR A 72 20.99 2.44 -1.53
C THR A 72 22.06 3.51 -1.33
N ASP A 73 21.76 4.56 -0.55
CA ASP A 73 22.68 5.65 -0.23
C ASP A 73 23.71 5.26 0.85
N GLY A 74 23.71 3.99 1.29
CA GLY A 74 24.62 3.45 2.29
C GLY A 74 24.23 3.80 3.73
N THR A 75 23.08 4.43 3.95
CA THR A 75 22.60 4.73 5.31
C THR A 75 22.09 3.47 5.97
N GLU A 76 22.63 3.14 7.14
CA GLU A 76 22.18 2.03 7.96
C GLU A 76 21.24 2.52 9.07
N SER A 77 20.15 1.82 9.30
CA SER A 77 19.13 2.14 10.29
C SER A 77 18.62 0.88 11.00
N GLY A 78 18.23 1.02 12.25
CA GLY A 78 17.75 -0.08 13.10
C GLY A 78 18.47 -0.14 14.45
N PRO A 79 18.29 -1.23 15.22
CA PRO A 79 17.65 -2.49 14.84
C PRO A 79 16.12 -2.46 14.83
N PHE A 80 15.53 -3.24 13.92
CA PHE A 80 14.09 -3.43 13.77
C PHE A 80 13.63 -4.82 14.21
N CYS A 81 12.39 -4.91 14.66
CA CYS A 81 11.81 -6.14 15.17
C CYS A 81 11.43 -7.09 14.03
N MET A 82 12.04 -8.28 14.01
CA MET A 82 11.76 -9.33 13.04
C MET A 82 10.30 -9.77 13.06
N ALA A 83 9.74 -10.03 14.24
CA ALA A 83 8.35 -10.48 14.36
C ALA A 83 7.33 -9.43 13.86
N CYS A 84 7.55 -8.14 14.13
CA CYS A 84 6.65 -7.08 13.63
C CYS A 84 6.76 -6.90 12.12
N TRP A 85 7.94 -7.11 11.53
CA TRP A 85 8.11 -7.09 10.09
C TRP A 85 7.50 -8.32 9.43
N ASP A 86 7.79 -9.52 9.92
CA ASP A 86 7.36 -10.77 9.29
C ASP A 86 5.84 -10.99 9.40
N TYR A 87 5.24 -10.57 10.52
CA TYR A 87 3.80 -10.74 10.74
C TYR A 87 2.96 -9.60 10.17
N ASP A 88 3.38 -8.33 10.33
CA ASP A 88 2.56 -7.16 9.98
C ASP A 88 3.16 -6.26 8.91
N ARG A 89 4.37 -6.57 8.40
CA ARG A 89 5.16 -5.68 7.53
C ARG A 89 5.38 -4.29 8.14
N LYS A 90 5.55 -4.23 9.47
CA LYS A 90 5.81 -2.99 10.22
C LYS A 90 7.25 -2.93 10.73
N LEU A 91 7.99 -1.91 10.29
CA LEU A 91 9.32 -1.59 10.82
C LEU A 91 9.22 -0.93 12.19
N VAL A 92 9.30 -1.76 13.24
CA VAL A 92 9.27 -1.30 14.64
C VAL A 92 10.69 -1.30 15.22
N ASN A 93 11.14 -0.16 15.71
CA ASN A 93 12.46 -0.05 16.36
C ASN A 93 12.54 -0.89 17.63
N VAL A 94 13.67 -1.56 17.81
CA VAL A 94 14.00 -2.36 18.98
C VAL A 94 14.90 -1.56 19.90
N ARG A 95 14.57 -1.53 21.19
CA ARG A 95 15.39 -0.91 22.23
C ARG A 95 16.34 -1.94 22.81
N LYS A 96 17.59 -1.54 23.04
CA LYS A 96 18.57 -2.33 23.80
C LYS A 96 18.44 -1.98 25.27
N ASN A 97 18.17 -2.96 26.11
CA ASN A 97 18.17 -2.81 27.56
C ASN A 97 19.33 -3.61 28.14
N ASN A 98 20.08 -3.05 29.10
CA ASN A 98 21.24 -3.72 29.70
C ASN A 98 20.96 -3.97 31.18
N HIS A 99 21.03 -5.24 31.60
CA HIS A 99 20.83 -5.62 32.99
C HIS A 99 21.90 -6.64 33.39
N GLY A 100 22.76 -6.27 34.34
CA GLY A 100 23.81 -7.17 34.85
C GLY A 100 24.84 -7.62 33.80
N GLY A 101 25.08 -6.82 32.75
CA GLY A 101 25.99 -7.16 31.66
C GLY A 101 25.36 -7.95 30.50
N LEU A 102 24.08 -8.34 30.63
CA LEU A 102 23.31 -8.94 29.54
C LEU A 102 22.51 -7.88 28.79
N VAL A 103 22.61 -7.90 27.46
CA VAL A 103 21.85 -7.01 26.57
C VAL A 103 20.59 -7.73 26.07
N PHE A 104 19.44 -7.18 26.42
CA PHE A 104 18.14 -7.63 25.96
C PHE A 104 17.61 -6.71 24.85
N LEU A 105 16.94 -7.31 23.88
CA LEU A 105 16.29 -6.62 22.78
C LEU A 105 14.78 -6.58 23.03
N ILE A 106 14.23 -5.37 23.20
CA ILE A 106 12.84 -5.16 23.58
C ILE A 106 12.11 -4.40 22.47
N CYS A 107 11.00 -4.99 22.01
CA CYS A 107 10.06 -4.35 21.09
C CYS A 107 8.78 -4.03 21.86
N ASN A 108 8.41 -2.75 21.93
CA ASN A 108 7.22 -2.28 22.64
C ASN A 108 5.91 -2.88 22.08
N ILE A 109 5.86 -3.16 20.78
CA ILE A 109 4.68 -3.78 20.15
C ILE A 109 4.57 -5.25 20.54
N CYS A 110 5.66 -6.01 20.48
CA CYS A 110 5.65 -7.41 20.91
C CYS A 110 5.34 -7.54 22.41
N GLU A 111 5.86 -6.65 23.24
CA GLU A 111 5.57 -6.60 24.68
C GLU A 111 4.08 -6.31 24.92
N ALA A 112 3.51 -5.31 24.25
CA ALA A 112 2.08 -5.01 24.33
C ALA A 112 1.19 -6.16 23.86
N ARG A 113 1.64 -6.98 22.91
CA ARG A 113 0.91 -8.20 22.46
C ARG A 113 0.87 -9.28 23.52
N LYS A 114 1.98 -9.49 24.24
CA LYS A 114 2.07 -10.50 25.32
C LYS A 114 1.14 -10.19 26.49
N GLY A 115 0.86 -8.92 26.77
CA GLY A 115 -0.03 -8.51 27.87
C GLY A 115 -1.53 -8.66 27.58
N LYS A 116 -1.95 -9.06 26.37
CA LYS A 116 -3.36 -9.19 25.98
C LYS A 116 -3.90 -10.63 26.04
N THR A 117 -3.07 -11.59 26.41
CA THR A 117 -3.42 -13.02 26.49
C THR A 117 -3.64 -13.50 27.93
N SER A 118 -3.90 -12.59 28.87
CA SER A 118 -4.20 -12.89 30.27
C SER A 118 -5.65 -12.60 30.60
#